data_AF-A0A516NJA2-F1
#
_entry.id   AF-A0A516NJA2-F1
#
_cell.length_a   1.000
_cell.length_b   1.000
_cell.length_c   1.000
_cell.angle_alpha   90.00
_cell.angle_beta   90.00
_cell.angle_gamma   90.00
#
_symmetry.space_group_name_H-M   'P 1'
#
loop_
_entity.id
_entity.type
_entity.pdbx_description
1 polymer ?
#
loop_
_entity_poly.entity_id
_entity_poly.type
_entity_poly.pdbx_seq_one_letter_code
_entity_poly.pdbx_strand_id
1 'polypeptide(L)'
;MTPIRVLLVLLGLWLAALGITDLLAMSRTDMISIVFWFAGGILVHDAVFAPLCAVIGTAGRRVLPPRAWAPAACGAVATVTLLLIAVPVLAPGGANADNPTIRDRPYLLGLALALVTVWTLVALATVTVHRGRPHRGTLER
;
A
#
# COMPACT_ATOMS: atom_id res chain seq x y z
N MET A 1 1.32 -4.27 34.72
CA MET A 1 0.82 -4.58 33.36
C MET A 1 -0.70 -4.60 33.41
N THR A 2 -1.41 -3.86 32.57
CA THR A 2 -2.89 -3.90 32.55
C THR A 2 -3.39 -5.26 32.04
N PRO A 3 -4.56 -5.74 32.48
CA PRO A 3 -5.10 -7.04 32.05
C PRO A 3 -5.27 -7.13 30.52
N ILE A 4 -5.61 -6.02 29.87
CA ILE A 4 -5.68 -5.92 28.39
C ILE A 4 -4.32 -6.22 27.75
N ARG A 5 -3.21 -5.71 28.30
CA ARG A 5 -1.87 -5.98 27.75
C ARG A 5 -1.49 -7.45 27.89
N VAL A 6 -1.81 -8.07 29.03
CA VAL A 6 -1.57 -9.50 29.24
C VAL A 6 -2.38 -10.32 28.25
N LEU A 7 -3.66 -10.00 28.06
CA LEU A 7 -4.52 -10.67 27.08
C LEU A 7 -3.98 -10.55 25.66
N LEU A 8 -3.57 -9.35 25.24
CA LEU A 8 -2.99 -9.13 23.91
C LEU A 8 -1.68 -9.91 23.71
N VAL A 9 -0.82 -9.99 24.73
CA VAL A 9 0.42 -10.77 24.68
C VAL A 9 0.11 -12.26 24.57
N LEU A 10 -0.81 -12.79 25.38
CA LEU A 10 -1.21 -14.20 25.32
C LEU A 10 -1.84 -14.55 23.97
N LEU A 11 -2.71 -13.69 23.45
CA LEU A 11 -3.30 -13.85 22.12
C LEU A 11 -2.22 -13.85 21.02
N GLY A 12 -1.27 -12.92 21.09
CA GLY A 12 -0.16 -12.86 20.13
C GLY A 12 0.73 -14.09 20.18
N LEU A 13 1.06 -14.59 21.38
CA LEU A 13 1.82 -15.83 21.55
C LEU A 13 1.07 -17.04 21.04
N TRP A 14 -0.25 -17.11 21.27
CA TRP A 14 -1.09 -18.19 20.76
C TRP A 14 -1.14 -18.19 19.23
N LEU A 15 -1.36 -17.04 18.60
CA LEU A 15 -1.34 -16.91 17.13
C LEU A 15 0.04 -17.24 16.55
N ALA A 16 1.13 -16.82 17.20
CA ALA A 16 2.48 -17.17 16.79
C ALA A 16 2.74 -18.68 16.88
N ALA A 17 2.28 -19.33 17.96
CA ALA A 17 2.39 -20.78 18.11
C ALA A 17 1.65 -21.51 16.99
N LEU A 18 0.40 -21.11 16.68
CA LEU A 18 -0.37 -21.67 15.58
C LEU A 18 0.35 -21.52 14.23
N GLY A 19 0.83 -20.31 13.92
CA GLY A 19 1.55 -20.07 12.68
C GLY A 19 2.85 -20.88 12.55
N ILE A 20 3.60 -21.02 13.66
CA ILE A 20 4.83 -21.83 13.69
C ILE A 20 4.51 -23.31 13.51
N THR A 21 3.46 -23.83 14.16
CA THR A 21 3.08 -25.24 14.01
C THR A 21 2.67 -25.56 12.57
N ASP A 22 1.91 -24.68 11.94
CA ASP A 22 1.49 -24.85 10.55
C ASP A 22 2.69 -24.75 9.60
N LEU A 23 3.59 -23.79 9.82
CA LEU A 23 4.81 -23.63 9.02
C LEU A 23 5.73 -24.85 9.10
N LEU A 24 5.89 -25.44 10.29
CA LEU A 24 6.73 -26.62 10.50
C LEU A 24 6.10 -27.91 9.95
N ALA A 25 4.80 -27.92 9.72
CA ALA A 25 4.09 -29.02 9.08
C ALA A 25 4.15 -28.97 7.53
N MET A 26 4.63 -27.87 6.95
CA MET A 26 4.72 -27.70 5.50
C MET A 26 5.85 -28.53 4.86
N SER A 27 5.74 -28.75 3.55
CA SER A 27 6.80 -29.40 2.79
C SER A 27 8.07 -28.55 2.73
N ARG A 28 9.22 -29.19 2.52
CA ARG A 28 10.50 -28.48 2.34
C ARG A 28 10.45 -27.46 1.20
N THR A 29 9.76 -27.79 0.11
CA THR A 29 9.61 -26.90 -1.05
C THR A 29 8.84 -25.64 -0.67
N ASP A 30 7.76 -25.77 0.09
CA ASP A 30 6.96 -24.64 0.56
C ASP A 30 7.75 -23.77 1.53
N MET A 31 8.50 -24.38 2.46
CA MET A 31 9.38 -23.63 3.37
C MET A 31 10.43 -22.82 2.62
N ILE A 32 11.07 -23.39 1.59
CA ILE A 32 12.03 -22.69 0.75
C ILE A 32 11.35 -21.53 0.01
N SER A 33 10.16 -21.76 -0.55
CA SER A 33 9.35 -20.73 -1.20
C SER A 33 9.05 -19.56 -0.26
N ILE A 34 8.65 -19.86 0.98
CA ILE A 34 8.39 -18.86 2.02
C ILE A 34 9.64 -18.06 2.34
N VAL A 35 10.79 -18.71 2.51
CA VAL A 35 12.06 -18.01 2.76
C VAL A 35 12.41 -17.09 1.60
N PHE A 36 12.28 -17.54 0.35
CA PHE A 36 12.53 -16.68 -0.82
C PHE A 36 11.55 -15.52 -0.91
N TRP A 37 10.27 -15.74 -0.61
CA TRP A 37 9.28 -14.67 -0.60
C TRP A 37 9.53 -13.66 0.51
N PHE A 38 9.82 -14.14 1.73
CA PHE A 38 10.03 -13.30 2.90
C PHE A 38 11.34 -12.51 2.77
N ALA A 39 12.46 -13.19 2.50
CA ALA A 39 13.75 -12.54 2.35
C ALA A 39 13.81 -11.72 1.06
N GLY A 40 13.37 -12.28 -0.08
CA GLY A 40 13.39 -11.61 -1.37
C GLY A 40 12.47 -10.40 -1.41
N GLY A 41 11.26 -10.50 -0.86
CA GLY A 41 10.33 -9.39 -0.75
C GLY A 41 10.88 -8.23 0.08
N ILE A 42 11.45 -8.53 1.26
CA ILE A 42 12.09 -7.52 2.12
C ILE A 42 13.29 -6.89 1.42
N LEU A 43 14.17 -7.69 0.82
CA LEU A 43 15.35 -7.19 0.12
C LEU A 43 14.98 -6.28 -1.06
N VAL A 44 14.02 -6.68 -1.89
CA VAL A 44 13.55 -5.85 -3.01
C VAL A 44 12.88 -4.58 -2.49
N HIS A 45 12.08 -4.66 -1.43
CA HIS A 45 11.45 -3.49 -0.83
C HIS A 45 12.50 -2.49 -0.32
N ASP A 46 13.45 -2.94 0.49
CA ASP A 46 14.39 -2.04 1.17
C ASP A 46 15.52 -1.56 0.25
N ALA A 47 15.99 -2.40 -0.67
CA ALA A 47 17.07 -2.05 -1.58
C ALA A 47 16.60 -1.32 -2.85
N VAL A 48 15.34 -1.49 -3.25
CA VAL A 48 14.83 -0.92 -4.51
C VAL A 48 13.66 0.01 -4.26
N PHE A 49 12.58 -0.48 -3.64
CA PHE A 49 11.35 0.29 -3.52
C PHE A 49 11.53 1.53 -2.63
N ALA A 50 12.11 1.38 -1.44
CA ALA A 50 12.33 2.50 -0.52
C ALA A 50 13.27 3.58 -1.11
N PRO A 51 14.42 3.26 -1.73
CA PRO A 51 15.25 4.24 -2.41
C PRO A 51 14.54 4.93 -3.57
N LEU A 52 13.78 4.19 -4.40
CA LEU A 52 12.99 4.79 -5.48
C LEU A 52 11.94 5.76 -4.93
N CYS A 53 11.21 5.39 -3.88
CA CYS A 53 10.26 6.27 -3.22
C CYS A 53 10.94 7.52 -2.66
N ALA A 54 12.14 7.40 -2.10
CA ALA A 54 12.91 8.54 -1.61
C ALA A 54 13.33 9.48 -2.75
N VAL A 55 13.85 8.94 -3.85
CA VAL A 55 14.23 9.72 -5.04
C VAL A 55 13.02 10.41 -5.67
N ILE A 56 11.93 9.68 -5.89
CA ILE A 56 10.70 10.24 -6.49
C ILE A 56 10.08 11.28 -5.55
N GLY A 57 10.04 11.00 -4.24
CA GLY A 57 9.49 11.92 -3.25
C GLY A 57 10.27 13.22 -3.17
N THR A 58 11.60 13.15 -3.17
CA THR A 58 12.49 14.33 -3.14
C THR A 58 12.48 15.10 -4.46
N ALA A 59 12.48 14.42 -5.61
CA ALA A 59 12.33 15.04 -6.92
C ALA A 59 10.95 15.72 -7.05
N GLY A 60 9.89 15.06 -6.61
CA GLY A 60 8.53 15.58 -6.60
C GLY A 60 8.38 16.85 -5.78
N ARG A 61 9.12 17.00 -4.67
CA ARG A 61 9.18 18.27 -3.90
C ARG A 61 9.75 19.43 -4.69
N ARG A 62 10.63 19.17 -5.66
CA ARG A 62 11.25 20.21 -6.50
C ARG A 62 10.38 20.58 -7.70
N VAL A 63 9.57 19.64 -8.20
CA VAL A 63 8.73 19.82 -9.40
C VAL A 63 7.34 20.36 -9.04
N LEU A 64 6.74 19.88 -7.96
CA LEU A 64 5.37 20.24 -7.59
C LEU A 64 5.34 21.52 -6.74
N PRO A 65 4.27 22.33 -6.85
CA PRO A 65 4.01 23.40 -5.89
C PRO A 65 3.98 22.85 -4.46
N PRO A 66 4.51 23.56 -3.44
CA PRO A 66 4.57 23.08 -2.06
C PRO A 66 3.21 22.61 -1.49
N ARG A 67 2.11 23.19 -1.99
CA ARG A 67 0.74 22.86 -1.59
C ARG A 67 0.18 21.59 -2.22
N ALA A 68 0.67 21.21 -3.41
CA ALA A 68 0.22 20.02 -4.13
C ALA A 68 1.00 18.77 -3.72
N TRP A 69 2.17 18.93 -3.09
CA TRP A 69 3.06 17.82 -2.78
C TRP A 69 2.43 16.77 -1.86
N ALA A 70 1.82 17.18 -0.74
CA ALA A 70 1.26 16.23 0.22
C ALA A 70 0.06 15.44 -0.33
N PRO A 71 -0.95 16.07 -0.97
CA PRO A 71 -2.01 15.33 -1.66
C PRO A 71 -1.48 14.40 -2.75
N ALA A 72 -0.53 14.86 -3.57
CA ALA A 72 0.06 14.05 -4.64
C ALA A 72 0.84 12.84 -4.10
N ALA A 73 1.58 12.99 -3.00
CA ALA A 73 2.27 11.88 -2.35
C ALA A 73 1.27 10.81 -1.85
N CYS A 74 0.15 11.23 -1.24
CA CYS A 74 -0.91 10.31 -0.83
C CYS A 74 -1.52 9.57 -2.04
N GLY A 75 -1.80 10.31 -3.12
CA GLY A 75 -2.32 9.74 -4.37
C GLY A 75 -1.38 8.72 -5.01
N ALA A 76 -0.07 9.01 -4.99
CA ALA A 76 0.96 8.11 -5.50
C ALA A 76 1.04 6.82 -4.67
N VAL A 77 1.05 6.91 -3.34
CA VAL A 77 1.05 5.73 -2.45
C VAL A 77 -0.21 4.89 -2.65
N ALA A 78 -1.38 5.53 -2.73
CA ALA A 78 -2.64 4.83 -3.00
C ALA A 78 -2.62 4.14 -4.37
N THR A 79 -2.09 4.82 -5.40
CA THR A 79 -1.94 4.27 -6.76
C THR A 79 -1.04 3.03 -6.75
N VAL A 80 0.15 3.12 -6.17
CA VAL A 80 1.08 1.97 -6.13
C VAL A 80 0.47 0.82 -5.34
N THR A 81 -0.19 1.09 -4.22
CA THR A 81 -0.87 0.07 -3.42
C THR A 81 -1.95 -0.63 -4.24
N LEU A 82 -2.81 0.13 -4.93
CA LEU A 82 -3.86 -0.40 -5.82
C LEU A 82 -3.27 -1.26 -6.95
N LEU A 83 -2.16 -0.83 -7.55
CA LEU A 83 -1.50 -1.59 -8.59
C LEU A 83 -0.92 -2.91 -8.05
N LEU A 84 -0.25 -2.88 -6.89
CA LEU A 84 0.34 -4.07 -6.27
C LEU A 84 -0.71 -5.10 -5.90
N ILE A 85 -1.83 -4.69 -5.28
CA ILE A 85 -2.91 -5.62 -4.94
C ILE A 85 -3.67 -6.12 -6.17
N ALA A 86 -3.64 -5.39 -7.28
CA ALA A 86 -4.28 -5.81 -8.53
C ALA A 86 -3.45 -6.85 -9.31
N VAL A 87 -2.14 -6.94 -9.07
CA VAL A 87 -1.25 -7.91 -9.74
C VAL A 87 -1.80 -9.33 -9.72
N PRO A 88 -2.14 -9.97 -8.58
CA PRO A 88 -2.61 -11.35 -8.55
C PRO A 88 -3.94 -11.56 -9.31
N VAL A 89 -4.76 -10.51 -9.43
CA VAL A 89 -6.06 -10.57 -10.09
C VAL A 89 -5.94 -10.40 -11.61
N LEU A 90 -5.01 -9.55 -12.04
CA LEU A 90 -4.75 -9.25 -13.45
C LEU A 90 -3.76 -10.23 -14.09
N ALA A 91 -2.92 -10.89 -13.29
CA ALA A 91 -1.93 -11.84 -13.79
C ALA A 91 -2.60 -13.03 -14.51
N PRO A 92 -2.14 -13.41 -15.72
CA PRO A 92 -2.56 -14.63 -16.38
C PRO A 92 -2.05 -15.84 -15.57
N GLY A 93 -2.92 -16.50 -14.81
CA GLY A 93 -2.55 -17.70 -14.04
C GLY A 93 -3.40 -17.95 -12.79
N GLY A 94 -4.14 -16.96 -12.29
CA GLY A 94 -4.96 -17.11 -11.08
C GLY A 94 -6.39 -17.61 -11.30
N ALA A 95 -6.83 -17.79 -12.55
CA ALA A 95 -8.15 -18.32 -12.84
C ALA A 95 -8.11 -19.85 -12.74
N ASN A 96 -8.57 -20.40 -11.62
CA ASN A 96 -8.86 -21.84 -11.55
C ASN A 96 -9.95 -22.14 -12.59
N ALA A 97 -9.63 -22.97 -13.58
CA ALA A 97 -10.58 -23.39 -14.61
C ALA A 97 -11.86 -24.00 -13.99
N ASP A 98 -11.71 -24.60 -12.81
CA ASP A 98 -12.77 -25.27 -12.07
C ASP A 98 -13.70 -24.32 -11.30
N ASN A 99 -13.35 -23.03 -11.17
CA ASN A 99 -14.22 -22.05 -10.54
C ASN A 99 -14.31 -20.75 -11.36
N PRO A 100 -15.26 -20.67 -12.31
CA PRO A 100 -15.41 -19.52 -13.19
C PRO A 100 -15.81 -18.23 -12.46
N THR A 101 -16.26 -18.31 -11.20
CA THR A 101 -16.63 -17.13 -10.40
C THR A 101 -15.43 -16.37 -9.82
N ILE A 102 -14.22 -16.95 -9.84
CA ILE A 102 -13.01 -16.29 -9.28
C ILE A 102 -12.63 -15.03 -10.06
N ARG A 103 -12.94 -15.00 -11.36
CA ARG A 103 -12.60 -13.86 -12.23
C ARG A 103 -13.77 -13.46 -13.13
N ASP A 104 -14.96 -13.33 -12.53
CA ASP A 104 -16.20 -12.99 -13.23
C ASP A 104 -16.38 -11.48 -13.47
N ARG A 105 -15.59 -10.63 -12.80
CA ARG A 105 -15.70 -9.17 -12.88
C ARG A 105 -14.68 -8.52 -13.83
N PRO A 106 -15.02 -7.35 -14.41
CA PRO A 106 -14.08 -6.56 -15.19
C PRO A 106 -13.08 -5.83 -14.26
N TYR A 107 -12.11 -6.55 -13.70
CA TYR A 107 -11.16 -5.99 -12.72
C TYR A 107 -10.32 -4.83 -13.26
N LEU A 108 -10.02 -4.83 -14.57
CA LEU A 108 -9.33 -3.71 -15.20
C LEU A 108 -10.16 -2.42 -15.14
N LEU A 109 -11.47 -2.53 -15.36
CA LEU A 109 -12.39 -1.40 -15.22
C LEU A 109 -12.50 -0.95 -13.76
N GLY A 110 -12.60 -1.90 -12.82
CA GLY A 110 -12.60 -1.59 -11.38
C GLY A 110 -11.34 -0.85 -10.94
N LEU A 111 -10.17 -1.30 -11.38
CA LEU A 111 -8.89 -0.64 -11.13
C LEU A 111 -8.85 0.77 -11.73
N ALA A 112 -9.27 0.92 -12.99
CA ALA A 112 -9.31 2.23 -13.65
C ALA A 112 -10.21 3.21 -12.89
N LEU A 113 -11.41 2.78 -12.48
CA LEU A 113 -12.33 3.61 -11.68
C LEU A 113 -11.75 3.97 -10.32
N ALA A 114 -11.07 3.05 -9.65
CA ALA A 114 -10.40 3.31 -8.37
C ALA A 114 -9.28 4.36 -8.54
N LEU A 115 -8.46 4.25 -9.57
CA LEU A 115 -7.40 5.21 -9.88
C LEU A 115 -7.98 6.59 -10.22
N VAL A 116 -9.02 6.66 -11.06
CA VAL A 116 -9.73 7.92 -11.35
C VAL A 116 -10.22 8.55 -10.05
N THR A 117 -10.87 7.77 -9.19
CA THR A 117 -11.39 8.25 -7.90
C THR A 117 -10.28 8.83 -7.02
N VAL A 118 -9.16 8.12 -6.87
CA VAL A 118 -7.99 8.59 -6.11
C VAL A 118 -7.51 9.94 -6.64
N TRP A 119 -7.30 10.07 -7.94
CA TRP A 119 -6.75 11.31 -8.51
C TRP A 119 -7.77 12.46 -8.56
N THR A 120 -9.07 12.16 -8.66
CA THR A 120 -10.12 13.16 -8.43
C THR A 120 -10.05 13.71 -7.00
N LEU A 121 -9.90 12.86 -5.99
CA LEU A 121 -9.76 13.28 -4.59
C LEU A 121 -8.48 14.10 -4.36
N VAL A 122 -7.36 13.72 -4.99
CA VAL A 122 -6.10 14.49 -4.96
C VAL A 122 -6.30 15.90 -5.54
N ALA A 123 -6.99 16.01 -6.68
CA ALA A 123 -7.28 17.30 -7.31
C ALA A 123 -8.16 18.17 -6.40
N LEU A 124 -9.22 17.61 -5.83
CA LEU A 124 -10.10 18.28 -4.86
C LEU A 124 -9.34 18.77 -3.62
N ALA A 125 -8.50 17.92 -3.03
CA ALA A 125 -7.67 18.25 -1.88
C ALA A 125 -6.69 19.39 -2.20
N THR A 126 -6.08 19.36 -3.39
CA THR A 126 -5.16 20.41 -3.82
C THR A 126 -5.88 21.76 -3.96
N VAL A 127 -7.06 21.79 -4.60
CA VAL A 127 -7.86 23.02 -4.79
C VAL A 127 -8.39 23.59 -3.45
N THR A 128 -8.84 22.74 -2.53
CA THR A 128 -9.35 23.20 -1.22
C THR A 128 -8.24 23.81 -0.36
N VAL A 129 -7.04 23.23 -0.37
CA VAL A 129 -5.85 23.80 0.29
C VAL A 129 -5.44 25.15 -0.33
N HIS A 130 -5.70 25.37 -1.63
CA HIS A 130 -5.47 26.67 -2.26
C HIS A 130 -6.40 27.78 -1.75
N ARG A 131 -7.65 27.45 -1.38
CA ARG A 131 -8.66 28.44 -0.95
C ARG A 131 -8.52 28.87 0.52
N GLY A 132 -7.83 28.09 1.36
CA GLY A 132 -7.77 28.29 2.82
C GLY A 132 -6.72 29.27 3.35
N ARG A 133 -6.02 30.06 2.53
CA ARG A 133 -5.16 31.16 3.02
C ARG A 133 -5.73 32.53 2.64
N PRO A 134 -6.54 33.16 3.49
CA PRO A 134 -6.75 34.59 3.43
C PRO A 134 -5.40 35.29 3.59
N HIS A 135 -5.17 36.35 2.80
CA HIS A 135 -4.10 37.31 3.03
C HIS A 135 -4.13 37.71 4.52
N ARG A 136 -3.14 37.25 5.31
CA ARG A 136 -2.92 37.81 6.64
C ARG A 136 -2.24 39.15 6.39
N GLY A 137 -3.08 40.15 6.13
CA GLY A 137 -2.67 41.52 5.95
C GLY A 137 -1.88 41.98 7.17
N THR A 138 -0.72 42.53 6.87
CA THR A 138 0.16 43.30 7.73
C THR A 138 -0.63 44.32 8.58
N LEU A 139 -0.80 44.01 9.85
CA LEU A 139 -1.15 44.91 10.96
C LEU A 139 -0.40 44.25 12.14
N GLU A 140 0.56 44.83 12.86
CA GLU A 140 0.80 46.20 13.34
C GLU A 140 2.32 46.37 13.58
N ARG A 141 2.90 47.52 13.20
CA ARG A 141 3.49 48.58 14.06
C ARG A 141 4.65 48.15 14.96
#